data_AF-A0A352WHE2-F1
#
_entry.id   AF-A0A352WHE2-F1
#
_cell.length_a   1.000
_cell.length_b   1.000
_cell.length_c   1.000
_cell.angle_alpha   90.00
_cell.angle_beta   90.00
_cell.angle_gamma   90.00
#
_symmetry.space_group_name_H-M   'P 1'
#
loop_
_entity.id
_entity.type
_entity.pdbx_description
1 polymer ?
#
loop_
_entity_poly.entity_id
_entity_poly.type
_entity_poly.pdbx_seq_one_letter_code
_entity_poly.pdbx_strand_id
1 'polypeptide(L)' 'MASHTEEKGKLRCSFCNKSQDQVKRLIAGPNVYICDECVSICQDIIDEE' A
#
# COMPACT_ATOMS: atom_id res chain seq x y z
N MET A 1 -24.19 -18.24 -5.85
CA MET A 1 -23.01 -18.92 -5.29
C MET A 1 -21.87 -17.94 -5.39
N ALA A 2 -21.32 -17.53 -4.24
CA ALA A 2 -20.39 -16.42 -4.12
C ALA A 2 -19.08 -16.70 -4.87
N SER A 3 -18.73 -15.79 -5.77
CA SER A 3 -17.49 -15.75 -6.52
C SER A 3 -16.31 -15.47 -5.58
N HIS A 4 -15.82 -16.49 -4.87
CA HIS A 4 -14.52 -16.46 -4.22
C HIS A 4 -13.43 -16.75 -5.27
N THR A 5 -13.16 -15.75 -6.09
CA THR A 5 -12.04 -15.78 -7.04
C THR A 5 -10.97 -14.82 -6.50
N GLU A 6 -9.82 -15.41 -6.13
CA GLU A 6 -8.51 -14.76 -5.97
C GLU A 6 -8.18 -14.06 -4.63
N GLU A 7 -8.23 -14.81 -3.52
CA GLU A 7 -7.50 -14.48 -2.29
C GLU A 7 -6.03 -14.94 -2.31
N LYS A 8 -5.36 -14.89 -3.47
CA LYS A 8 -3.89 -15.03 -3.52
C LYS A 8 -3.26 -13.74 -3.01
N GLY A 9 -3.18 -13.62 -1.68
CA GLY A 9 -2.27 -12.73 -0.94
C GLY A 9 -1.90 -11.42 -1.63
N LYS A 10 -2.90 -10.60 -1.99
CA LYS A 10 -2.62 -9.28 -2.58
C LYS A 10 -1.84 -8.48 -1.56
N LEU A 11 -0.59 -8.16 -1.86
CA LEU A 11 0.23 -7.28 -1.04
C LEU A 11 -0.53 -5.95 -0.91
N ARG A 12 -0.73 -5.50 0.33
CA ARG A 12 -1.49 -4.30 0.66
C ARG A 12 -0.61 -3.34 1.41
N CYS A 13 -0.75 -2.05 1.12
CA CYS A 13 -0.12 -1.00 1.89
C CYS A 13 -0.61 -1.06 3.34
N SER A 14 0.30 -1.05 4.31
CA SER A 14 -0.01 -1.08 5.73
C SER A 14 -0.67 0.21 6.23
N PHE A 15 -0.60 1.30 5.46
CA PHE A 15 -1.11 2.62 5.85
C PHE A 15 -2.49 2.92 5.26
N CYS A 16 -2.65 2.77 3.94
CA CYS A 16 -3.92 3.06 3.25
C CYS A 16 -4.73 1.81 2.88
N ASN A 17 -4.21 0.62 3.17
CA ASN A 17 -4.83 -0.69 2.87
C ASN A 17 -5.10 -0.97 1.37
N LYS A 18 -4.59 -0.11 0.47
CA LYS A 18 -4.67 -0.30 -0.98
C LYS A 18 -3.84 -1.51 -1.40
N SER A 19 -4.39 -2.29 -2.32
CA SER A 19 -3.70 -3.42 -2.94
C SER A 19 -2.65 -2.94 -3.96
N GLN A 20 -1.67 -3.80 -4.27
CA GLN A 20 -0.66 -3.52 -5.28
C GLN A 20 -1.24 -3.10 -6.64
N ASP A 21 -2.42 -3.62 -7.03
CA ASP A 21 -3.12 -3.26 -8.26
C ASP A 21 -3.67 -1.81 -8.26
N GLN A 22 -3.88 -1.24 -7.07
CA GLN A 22 -4.50 0.07 -6.88
C GLN A 22 -3.50 1.22 -6.73
N VAL A 23 -2.20 0.91 -6.67
CA VAL A 23 -1.14 1.90 -6.44
C VAL A 23 -0.10 1.79 -7.54
N LYS A 24 0.57 2.90 -7.85
CA LYS A 24 1.58 2.90 -8.90
C LYS A 24 2.83 2.14 -8.46
N ARG A 25 3.20 2.27 -7.19
CA ARG A 25 4.30 1.51 -6.58
C ARG A 25 3.92 1.07 -5.17
N LEU A 26 4.24 -0.19 -4.85
CA LEU A 26 4.17 -0.73 -3.50
C LEU A 26 5.56 -1.23 -3.11
N ILE A 27 6.10 -0.65 -2.04
CA ILE A 27 7.44 -0.94 -1.51
C ILE A 27 7.29 -1.96 -0.39
N ALA A 28 8.01 -3.07 -0.48
CA ALA A 28 8.03 -4.13 0.52
C ALA A 28 9.26 -4.00 1.42
N GLY A 29 9.03 -3.79 2.71
CA GLY A 29 10.04 -3.85 3.76
C GLY A 29 9.98 -5.17 4.55
N PRO A 30 10.87 -5.37 5.54
CA PRO A 30 11.00 -6.63 6.28
C PRO A 30 9.72 -7.12 6.98
N ASN A 31 8.76 -6.22 7.28
CA ASN A 31 7.45 -6.55 7.88
C ASN A 31 6.37 -5.50 7.55
N VAL A 32 6.62 -4.60 6.60
CA VAL A 32 5.75 -3.44 6.34
C VAL A 32 5.69 -3.19 4.85
N TYR A 33 4.55 -2.73 4.37
CA TYR A 33 4.37 -2.33 2.97
C TYR A 33 3.89 -0.88 2.93
N ILE A 34 4.51 -0.08 2.08
CA ILE A 34 4.13 1.33 1.90
C ILE A 34 3.99 1.64 0.41
N CYS A 35 2.93 2.35 0.01
CA CYS A 35 2.74 2.77 -1.37
C CYS A 35 3.29 4.18 -1.62
N ASP A 36 3.47 4.55 -2.90
CA ASP A 36 4.01 5.86 -3.27
C ASP A 36 3.16 7.05 -2.78
N GLU A 37 1.83 6.92 -2.76
CA GLU A 37 0.95 7.94 -2.20
C GLU A 37 1.21 8.18 -0.72
N CYS A 38 1.34 7.10 0.07
CA CYS A 38 1.63 7.22 1.50
C CYS A 38 3.01 7.83 1.74
N VAL A 39 4.01 7.50 0.91
CA VAL A 39 5.33 8.14 0.98
C VAL A 39 5.22 9.64 0.72
N SER A 40 4.46 10.06 -0.29
CA SER A 40 4.26 11.49 -0.57
C SER A 40 3.62 12.22 0.61
N ILE A 41 2.53 11.67 1.17
CA ILE A 41 1.84 12.26 2.33
C ILE A 41 2.78 12.34 3.53
N CYS A 42 3.53 11.27 3.81
CA CYS A 42 4.50 11.30 4.90
C CYS A 42 5.61 12.32 4.65
N GLN A 43 6.05 12.50 3.39
CA GLN A 43 7.07 13.48 3.04
C GLN A 43 6.57 14.90 3.22
N ASP A 44 5.34 15.23 2.82
CA ASP A 44 4.72 16.53 3.08
C ASP A 44 4.65 16.83 4.59
N ILE A 45 4.28 15.84 5.41
CA ILE A 45 4.23 15.99 6.88
C ILE A 45 5.63 16.25 7.47
N ILE A 46 6.68 15.63 6.92
CA ILE A 46 8.07 15.81 7.38
C ILE A 46 8.64 17.15 6.91
N ASP A 47 8.28 17.60 5.70
CA ASP A 47 8.78 18.85 5.09
C ASP A 47 8.12 20.09 5.71
N GLU A 48 6.94 19.94 6.31
CA GLU A 48 6.23 21.01 7.03
C GLU A 48 6.73 21.21 8.50
N GLU A 49 7.94 20.72 8.84
CA GLU A 49 8.66 21.01 10.09
C GLU A 49 9.80 22.04 9.95
#